data_AF-A0A942NL78-F1
#
_entry.id   AF-A0A942NL78-F1
#
_cell.length_a   1.000
_cell.length_b   1.000
_cell.length_c   1.000
_cell.angle_alpha   90.00
_cell.angle_beta   90.00
_cell.angle_gamma   90.00
#
_symmetry.space_group_name_H-M   'P 1'
#
loop_
_entity.id
_entity.type
_entity.pdbx_description
1 polymer ?
#
loop_
_entity_poly.entity_id
_entity_poly.type
_entity_poly.pdbx_seq_one_letter_code
_entity_poly.pdbx_strand_id
1 'polypeptide(L)'
;MYKYLNFEPIKDSQTKLAQLFNIAMDRVKTARHFIAPSCTSIVASKGCADFERESFMAQKFYQLCLTEIYYHQVIHYLTEWKQMATQYNNEFAGNWKYYALSKHIELINEYGGDEEDYNDGGSLRTELTNQELSHSTIVNEMRDFNDIFLTTGLFSLTEIYAILLLDSELSLQKIFAQIGKPIKTYRQGDDGEMIENTWVDEQEISSRQQHECDTIVDMLFSAQRAVVELVRDVKKLKVFTNNKPFFAKLPDRIEAILDLRIVMNQYPRKGGRL
;
A
#
# COMPACT_ATOMS: atom_id res chain seq x y z
N MET A 1 1.68 2.98 -27.39
CA MET A 1 1.75 1.80 -26.48
C MET A 1 2.75 2.12 -25.35
N TYR A 2 2.41 3.03 -24.42
CA TYR A 2 3.31 3.47 -23.33
C TYR A 2 2.59 3.79 -22.00
N LYS A 3 1.29 3.51 -21.87
CA LYS A 3 0.51 3.87 -20.66
C LYS A 3 0.89 3.08 -19.40
N TYR A 4 1.60 1.96 -19.51
CA TYR A 4 2.02 1.14 -18.36
C TYR A 4 3.35 1.58 -17.72
N LEU A 5 4.03 2.57 -18.30
CA LEU A 5 5.35 3.04 -17.82
C LEU A 5 5.27 4.25 -16.89
N ASN A 6 4.18 5.03 -16.96
CA ASN A 6 3.98 6.20 -16.10
C ASN A 6 2.86 5.90 -15.10
N PHE A 7 3.24 5.44 -13.90
CA PHE A 7 2.31 5.45 -12.77
C PHE A 7 2.14 6.88 -12.26
N GLU A 8 0.90 7.29 -12.07
CA GLU A 8 0.60 8.58 -11.47
C GLU A 8 0.89 8.52 -9.97
N PRO A 9 1.52 9.56 -9.40
CA PRO A 9 1.64 9.67 -7.95
C PRO A 9 0.25 9.61 -7.30
N ILE A 10 0.17 9.07 -6.09
CA ILE A 10 -1.05 9.12 -5.28
C ILE A 10 -1.39 10.61 -5.09
N LYS A 11 -2.53 11.02 -5.67
CA LYS A 11 -2.96 12.43 -5.70
C LYS A 11 -3.33 12.97 -4.33
N ASP A 12 -3.73 12.09 -3.42
CA ASP A 12 -3.92 12.42 -2.00
C ASP A 12 -2.56 12.68 -1.35
N SER A 13 -2.06 13.90 -1.48
CA SER A 13 -0.79 14.34 -0.91
C SER A 13 -0.91 14.81 0.54
N GLN A 14 -2.11 14.76 1.13
CA GLN A 14 -2.35 15.30 2.47
C GLN A 14 -1.93 14.33 3.58
N THR A 15 -2.00 13.01 3.34
CA THR A 15 -1.59 12.01 4.33
C THR A 15 -0.09 11.72 4.23
N LYS A 16 0.56 11.53 5.38
CA LYS A 16 2.01 11.20 5.43
C LYS A 16 2.29 9.81 4.87
N LEU A 17 1.35 8.88 5.00
CA LEU A 17 1.47 7.54 4.42
C LEU A 17 1.49 7.60 2.88
N ALA A 18 0.64 8.41 2.26
CA ALA A 18 0.67 8.60 0.81
C ALA A 18 1.96 9.27 0.34
N GLN A 19 2.48 10.23 1.10
CA GLN A 19 3.80 10.84 0.83
C GLN A 19 4.93 9.80 0.89
N LEU A 20 4.93 8.94 1.92
CA LEU A 20 5.89 7.84 2.05
C LEU A 20 5.81 6.87 0.86
N PHE A 21 4.60 6.48 0.45
CA PHE A 21 4.42 5.64 -0.73
C PHE A 21 4.92 6.30 -2.00
N ASN A 22 4.63 7.59 -2.22
CA ASN A 22 5.15 8.33 -3.36
C ASN A 22 6.69 8.40 -3.36
N ILE A 23 7.32 8.60 -2.19
CA ILE A 23 8.79 8.58 -2.06
C ILE A 23 9.34 7.19 -2.40
N ALA A 24 8.75 6.12 -1.84
CA ALA A 24 9.16 4.75 -2.13
C ALA A 24 9.02 4.41 -3.62
N MET A 25 7.90 4.83 -4.22
CA MET A 25 7.62 4.67 -5.64
C MET A 25 8.61 5.42 -6.51
N ASP A 26 9.00 6.64 -6.12
CA ASP A 26 9.99 7.43 -6.84
C ASP A 26 11.36 6.74 -6.86
N ARG A 27 11.80 6.21 -5.72
CA ARG A 27 13.08 5.49 -5.62
C ARG A 27 13.12 4.24 -6.48
N VAL A 28 12.03 3.49 -6.57
CA VAL A 28 12.00 2.27 -7.41
C VAL A 28 11.74 2.54 -8.89
N LYS A 29 11.55 3.80 -9.33
CA LYS A 29 11.31 4.13 -10.75
C LYS A 29 12.44 3.64 -11.65
N THR A 30 13.68 3.82 -11.24
CA THR A 30 14.84 3.42 -12.04
C THR A 30 14.90 1.90 -12.14
N ALA A 31 14.86 1.19 -11.01
CA ALA A 31 14.76 -0.26 -10.97
C ALA A 31 13.58 -0.82 -11.79
N ARG A 32 12.41 -0.18 -11.75
CA ARG A 32 11.21 -0.55 -12.54
C ARG A 32 11.51 -0.60 -14.04
N HIS A 33 12.25 0.37 -14.56
CA HIS A 33 12.62 0.38 -15.98
C HIS A 33 13.54 -0.80 -16.32
N PHE A 34 14.50 -1.12 -15.45
CA PHE A 34 15.44 -2.21 -15.68
C PHE A 34 14.80 -3.60 -15.63
N ILE A 35 13.82 -3.79 -14.73
CA ILE A 35 13.13 -5.08 -14.58
C ILE A 35 11.91 -5.21 -15.52
N ALA A 36 11.55 -4.17 -16.27
CA ALA A 36 10.42 -4.19 -17.17
C ALA A 36 10.59 -5.22 -18.31
N PRO A 37 9.51 -5.89 -18.76
CA PRO A 37 9.56 -6.88 -19.84
C PRO A 37 10.17 -6.36 -21.16
N SER A 38 10.03 -5.07 -21.44
CA SER A 38 10.63 -4.41 -22.61
C SER A 38 12.17 -4.34 -22.55
N CYS A 39 12.75 -4.33 -21.36
CA CYS A 39 14.21 -4.32 -21.17
C CYS A 39 14.77 -5.75 -21.09
N THR A 40 14.02 -6.72 -20.54
CA THR A 40 14.45 -8.12 -20.46
C THR A 40 14.55 -8.77 -21.85
N SER A 41 13.59 -8.48 -22.75
CA SER A 41 13.63 -8.94 -24.16
C SER A 41 14.84 -8.42 -24.96
N ILE A 42 15.36 -7.23 -24.63
CA ILE A 42 16.59 -6.68 -25.24
C ILE A 42 17.83 -7.44 -24.75
N VAL A 43 17.88 -7.83 -23.47
CA VAL A 43 18.98 -8.63 -22.89
C VAL A 43 18.97 -10.06 -23.45
N ALA A 44 17.78 -10.64 -23.67
CA ALA A 44 17.57 -11.94 -24.33
C ALA A 44 18.19 -11.99 -25.73
N SER A 45 17.96 -10.93 -26.52
CA SER A 45 18.39 -10.83 -27.92
C SER A 45 19.92 -10.72 -28.11
N LYS A 46 20.67 -10.45 -27.04
CA LYS A 46 22.14 -10.30 -27.06
C LYS A 46 22.90 -11.54 -26.57
N GLY A 47 22.23 -12.69 -26.46
CA GLY A 47 22.87 -13.98 -26.18
C GLY A 47 23.32 -14.17 -24.73
N CYS A 48 22.69 -13.46 -23.79
CA CYS A 48 23.08 -13.42 -22.37
C CYS A 48 21.98 -13.90 -21.41
N ALA A 49 20.98 -14.64 -21.90
CA ALA A 49 19.82 -15.03 -21.09
C ALA A 49 19.92 -16.47 -20.56
N ASP A 50 20.32 -16.59 -19.30
CA ASP A 50 19.81 -17.68 -18.46
C ASP A 50 18.30 -17.46 -18.27
N PHE A 51 17.49 -18.43 -18.68
CA PHE A 51 16.02 -18.44 -18.49
C PHE A 51 15.62 -18.12 -17.04
N GLU A 52 16.44 -18.54 -16.07
CA GLU A 52 16.27 -18.25 -14.65
C GLU A 52 16.32 -16.75 -14.33
N ARG A 53 17.21 -15.99 -14.99
CA ARG A 53 17.35 -14.54 -14.78
C ARG A 53 16.17 -13.77 -15.34
N GLU A 54 15.64 -14.17 -16.50
CA GLU A 54 14.45 -13.55 -17.08
C GLU A 54 13.20 -13.80 -16.25
N SER A 55 13.02 -15.05 -15.81
CA SER A 55 11.93 -15.45 -14.90
C SER A 55 11.99 -14.65 -13.59
N PHE A 56 13.17 -14.52 -13.00
CA PHE A 56 13.40 -13.71 -11.80
C PHE A 56 13.02 -12.23 -12.00
N MET A 57 13.46 -11.60 -13.09
CA MET A 57 13.15 -10.19 -13.36
C MET A 57 11.66 -9.97 -13.61
N ALA A 58 11.01 -10.88 -14.36
CA ALA A 58 9.56 -10.83 -14.60
C ALA A 58 8.77 -10.96 -13.30
N GLN A 59 9.19 -11.86 -12.40
CA GLN A 59 8.58 -12.01 -11.08
C GLN A 59 8.72 -10.72 -10.25
N LYS A 60 9.90 -10.09 -10.24
CA LYS A 60 10.13 -8.82 -9.52
C LYS A 60 9.28 -7.68 -10.07
N PHE A 61 9.13 -7.60 -11.40
CA PHE A 61 8.24 -6.62 -12.02
C PHE A 61 6.77 -6.84 -11.62
N TYR A 62 6.30 -8.08 -11.62
CA TYR A 62 4.94 -8.40 -11.19
C TYR A 62 4.68 -8.01 -9.73
N GLN A 63 5.63 -8.30 -8.84
CA GLN A 63 5.55 -7.95 -7.41
C GLN A 63 5.55 -6.44 -7.18
N LEU A 64 6.32 -5.70 -7.96
CA LEU A 64 6.31 -4.24 -7.94
C LEU A 64 4.94 -3.68 -8.37
N CYS A 65 4.35 -4.19 -9.45
CA CYS A 65 2.99 -3.80 -9.88
C CYS A 65 1.93 -4.09 -8.82
N LEU A 66 2.02 -5.23 -8.13
CA LEU A 66 1.09 -5.55 -7.03
C LEU A 66 1.23 -4.60 -5.84
N THR A 67 2.47 -4.22 -5.51
CA THR A 67 2.76 -3.23 -4.48
C THR A 67 2.17 -1.87 -4.83
N GLU A 68 2.31 -1.46 -6.09
CA GLU A 68 1.76 -0.19 -6.59
C GLU A 68 0.24 -0.15 -6.41
N ILE A 69 -0.45 -1.22 -6.83
CA ILE A 69 -1.90 -1.36 -6.65
C ILE A 69 -2.26 -1.26 -5.16
N TYR A 70 -1.51 -1.93 -4.30
CA TYR A 70 -1.71 -1.88 -2.85
C TYR A 70 -1.59 -0.45 -2.29
N TYR A 71 -0.55 0.30 -2.65
CA TYR A 71 -0.34 1.67 -2.17
C TYR A 71 -1.49 2.61 -2.56
N HIS A 72 -2.00 2.51 -3.79
CA HIS A 72 -3.14 3.31 -4.23
C HIS A 72 -4.43 2.94 -3.50
N GLN A 73 -4.65 1.64 -3.26
CA GLN A 73 -5.88 1.15 -2.68
C GLN A 73 -5.96 1.36 -1.16
N VAL A 74 -4.86 1.18 -0.43
CA VAL A 74 -4.88 1.22 1.04
C VAL A 74 -5.26 2.60 1.59
N ILE A 75 -4.82 3.69 0.96
CA ILE A 75 -5.18 5.05 1.39
C ILE A 75 -6.68 5.28 1.26
N HIS A 76 -7.24 4.87 0.13
CA HIS A 76 -8.67 4.97 -0.14
C HIS A 76 -9.47 4.16 0.88
N TYR A 77 -9.13 2.89 1.08
CA TYR A 77 -9.86 2.03 2.02
C TYR A 77 -9.77 2.46 3.47
N LEU A 78 -8.59 2.91 3.93
CA LEU A 78 -8.46 3.49 5.27
C LEU A 78 -9.37 4.71 5.41
N THR A 79 -9.43 5.57 4.40
CA THR A 79 -10.29 6.76 4.41
C THR A 79 -11.77 6.39 4.44
N GLU A 80 -12.20 5.43 3.63
CA GLU A 80 -13.57 4.92 3.63
C GLU A 80 -13.94 4.28 4.98
N TRP A 81 -13.05 3.45 5.55
CA TRP A 81 -13.27 2.84 6.86
C TRP A 81 -13.39 3.87 7.97
N LYS A 82 -12.58 4.94 7.92
CA LYS A 82 -12.69 6.07 8.85
C LYS A 82 -14.05 6.75 8.72
N GLN A 83 -14.51 7.01 7.50
CA GLN A 83 -15.80 7.64 7.24
C GLN A 83 -16.96 6.75 7.72
N MET A 84 -16.98 5.47 7.33
CA MET A 84 -17.99 4.50 7.77
C MET A 84 -18.06 4.40 9.30
N ALA A 85 -16.90 4.30 9.98
CA ALA A 85 -16.86 4.26 11.43
C ALA A 85 -17.37 5.55 12.09
N THR A 86 -17.05 6.70 11.51
CA THR A 86 -17.52 8.01 11.98
C THR A 86 -19.03 8.12 11.83
N GLN A 87 -19.56 7.73 10.67
CA GLN A 87 -21.00 7.69 10.39
C GLN A 87 -21.72 6.76 11.38
N TYR A 88 -21.18 5.54 11.55
CA TYR A 88 -21.69 4.54 12.49
C TYR A 88 -21.81 5.05 13.93
N ASN A 89 -20.80 5.77 14.41
CA ASN A 89 -20.80 6.29 15.77
C ASN A 89 -21.74 7.49 15.91
N ASN A 90 -21.72 8.43 14.96
CA ASN A 90 -22.39 9.72 15.10
C ASN A 90 -23.88 9.66 14.70
N GLU A 91 -24.20 9.04 13.58
CA GLU A 91 -25.56 9.00 13.04
C GLU A 91 -26.35 7.83 13.60
N PHE A 92 -25.68 6.70 13.83
CA PHE A 92 -26.33 5.45 14.24
C PHE A 92 -26.11 5.09 15.72
N ALA A 93 -25.46 5.97 16.49
CA ALA A 93 -25.13 5.77 17.92
C ALA A 93 -24.43 4.42 18.19
N GLY A 94 -23.69 3.91 17.21
CA GLY A 94 -23.06 2.60 17.23
C GLY A 94 -24.04 1.43 17.33
N ASN A 95 -25.23 1.52 16.71
CA ASN A 95 -26.20 0.43 16.65
C ASN A 95 -26.12 -0.28 15.29
N TRP A 96 -25.68 -1.55 15.30
CA TRP A 96 -25.49 -2.31 14.06
C TRP A 96 -26.79 -2.52 13.29
N LYS A 97 -27.91 -2.72 13.99
CA LYS A 97 -29.20 -3.02 13.37
C LYS A 97 -29.79 -1.77 12.74
N TYR A 98 -29.65 -0.61 13.38
CA TYR A 98 -30.04 0.67 12.78
C TYR A 98 -29.22 0.90 11.50
N TYR A 99 -27.89 0.83 11.59
CA TYR A 99 -27.00 1.00 10.44
C TYR A 99 -27.44 0.09 9.27
N ALA A 100 -27.61 -1.21 9.53
CA ALA A 100 -27.95 -2.17 8.49
C ALA A 100 -29.33 -1.93 7.87
N LEU A 101 -30.33 -1.54 8.66
CA LEU A 101 -31.64 -1.15 8.13
C LEU A 101 -31.56 0.09 7.25
N SER A 102 -30.79 1.10 7.66
CA SER A 102 -30.56 2.31 6.86
C SER A 102 -29.91 1.97 5.52
N LYS A 103 -28.85 1.17 5.54
CA LYS A 103 -28.13 0.75 4.33
C LYS A 103 -28.97 -0.12 3.41
N HIS A 104 -29.79 -0.99 3.95
CA HIS A 104 -30.74 -1.77 3.16
C HIS A 104 -31.78 -0.87 2.46
N ILE A 105 -32.33 0.13 3.16
CA ILE A 105 -33.25 1.10 2.57
C ILE A 105 -32.56 1.97 1.49
N GLU A 106 -31.31 2.39 1.73
CA GLU A 106 -30.51 3.11 0.74
C GLU A 106 -30.35 2.29 -0.56
N LEU A 107 -30.04 0.99 -0.44
CA LEU A 107 -29.92 0.09 -1.59
C LEU A 107 -31.23 -0.04 -2.37
N ILE A 108 -32.36 -0.21 -1.68
CA ILE A 108 -33.67 -0.29 -2.33
C ILE A 108 -34.02 1.01 -3.07
N ASN A 109 -33.72 2.16 -2.47
CA ASN A 109 -33.97 3.45 -3.11
C ASN A 109 -33.10 3.69 -4.35
N GLU A 110 -31.87 3.18 -4.36
CA GLU A 110 -30.92 3.37 -5.45
C GLU A 110 -31.13 2.38 -6.60
N TYR A 111 -31.38 1.10 -6.29
CA TYR A 111 -31.41 0.02 -7.28
C TYR A 111 -32.82 -0.57 -7.52
N GLY A 112 -33.81 -0.15 -6.73
CA GLY A 112 -35.12 -0.81 -6.67
C GLY A 112 -35.12 -1.93 -5.62
N GLY A 113 -36.32 -2.23 -5.11
CA GLY A 113 -36.54 -3.33 -4.15
C GLY A 113 -37.32 -4.47 -4.80
N ASP A 114 -37.14 -5.67 -4.27
CA ASP A 114 -37.88 -6.87 -4.67
C ASP A 114 -39.24 -6.91 -3.97
N GLU A 115 -40.17 -7.75 -4.44
CA GLU A 115 -41.48 -7.92 -3.79
C GLU A 115 -41.34 -8.27 -2.30
N GLU A 116 -40.29 -9.02 -1.94
CA GLU A 116 -39.98 -9.40 -0.56
C GLU A 116 -39.58 -8.22 0.33
N ASP A 117 -39.19 -7.07 -0.21
CA ASP A 117 -38.83 -5.88 0.57
C ASP A 117 -40.06 -5.08 1.03
N TYR A 118 -41.24 -5.36 0.46
CA TYR A 118 -42.48 -4.65 0.74
C TYR A 118 -43.46 -5.55 1.50
N ASN A 119 -44.31 -4.93 2.32
CA ASN A 119 -45.45 -5.61 2.91
C ASN A 119 -46.63 -5.64 1.92
N ASP A 120 -47.70 -6.37 2.27
CA ASP A 120 -48.93 -6.46 1.45
C ASP A 120 -49.56 -5.10 1.12
N GLY A 121 -49.25 -4.06 1.90
CA GLY A 121 -49.69 -2.68 1.68
C GLY A 121 -48.77 -1.86 0.76
N GLY A 122 -47.73 -2.46 0.19
CA GLY A 122 -46.76 -1.80 -0.68
C GLY A 122 -45.77 -0.87 0.04
N SER A 123 -45.69 -0.93 1.37
CA SER A 123 -44.72 -0.17 2.16
C SER A 123 -43.51 -1.02 2.52
N LEU A 124 -42.34 -0.39 2.67
CA LEU A 124 -41.11 -1.10 3.04
C LEU A 124 -41.25 -1.84 4.37
N ARG A 125 -40.81 -3.10 4.38
CA ARG A 125 -40.69 -3.90 5.59
C ARG A 125 -39.58 -3.34 6.47
N THR A 126 -39.88 -3.21 7.75
CA THR A 126 -38.91 -2.74 8.77
C THR A 126 -38.51 -3.85 9.75
N GLU A 127 -39.31 -4.92 9.81
CA GLU A 127 -39.03 -6.12 10.61
C GLU A 127 -38.25 -7.14 9.78
N LEU A 128 -36.95 -6.87 9.62
CA LEU A 128 -36.02 -7.76 8.95
C LEU A 128 -35.24 -8.61 9.97
N THR A 129 -35.01 -9.87 9.59
CA THR A 129 -34.16 -10.82 10.30
C THR A 129 -32.69 -10.44 10.15
N ASN A 130 -31.84 -11.00 11.03
CA ASN A 130 -30.40 -10.82 10.92
C ASN A 130 -29.83 -11.37 9.60
N GLN A 131 -30.46 -12.40 9.02
CA GLN A 131 -30.00 -12.99 7.78
C GLN A 131 -30.28 -12.07 6.58
N GLU A 132 -31.47 -11.49 6.52
CA GLU A 132 -31.85 -10.47 5.53
C GLU A 132 -30.91 -9.24 5.61
N LEU A 133 -30.54 -8.82 6.83
CA LEU A 133 -29.64 -7.69 7.04
C LEU A 133 -28.14 -8.01 6.92
N SER A 134 -27.77 -9.27 6.65
CA SER A 134 -26.38 -9.72 6.80
C SER A 134 -25.41 -8.97 5.88
N HIS A 135 -25.80 -8.69 4.64
CA HIS A 135 -24.97 -7.98 3.66
C HIS A 135 -24.80 -6.49 3.98
N SER A 136 -25.77 -5.88 4.67
CA SER A 136 -25.77 -4.45 5.00
C SER A 136 -25.17 -4.14 6.37
N THR A 137 -24.49 -5.10 7.00
CA THR A 137 -23.82 -4.83 8.29
C THR A 137 -22.49 -4.11 8.04
N ILE A 138 -22.18 -3.13 8.88
CA ILE A 138 -20.88 -2.43 8.85
C ILE A 138 -19.68 -3.39 8.88
N VAL A 139 -19.79 -4.51 9.59
CA VAL A 139 -18.72 -5.51 9.67
C VAL A 139 -18.51 -6.21 8.33
N ASN A 140 -19.59 -6.55 7.61
CA ASN A 140 -19.47 -7.19 6.30
C ASN A 140 -19.08 -6.21 5.20
N GLU A 141 -19.60 -4.98 5.23
CA GLU A 141 -19.12 -3.90 4.35
C GLU A 141 -17.61 -3.69 4.52
N MET A 142 -17.09 -3.66 5.76
CA MET A 142 -15.65 -3.61 6.02
C MET A 142 -14.88 -4.89 5.70
N ARG A 143 -15.54 -6.04 5.46
CA ARG A 143 -14.88 -7.31 5.09
C ARG A 143 -14.84 -7.58 3.61
N ASP A 144 -15.81 -7.06 2.86
CA ASP A 144 -15.90 -7.21 1.40
C ASP A 144 -14.76 -6.50 0.64
N PHE A 145 -13.91 -5.78 1.36
CA PHE A 145 -12.62 -5.32 0.85
C PHE A 145 -11.68 -6.50 0.56
N ASN A 146 -11.76 -6.95 -0.70
CA ASN A 146 -11.16 -8.11 -1.36
C ASN A 146 -9.72 -8.52 -0.97
N ASP A 147 -9.45 -9.83 -1.11
CA ASP A 147 -8.25 -10.62 -0.80
C ASP A 147 -6.88 -10.12 -1.33
N ILE A 148 -6.83 -9.05 -2.13
CA ILE A 148 -5.58 -8.45 -2.62
C ILE A 148 -4.68 -8.06 -1.45
N PHE A 149 -5.22 -7.54 -0.34
CA PHE A 149 -4.48 -7.18 0.87
C PHE A 149 -3.78 -8.37 1.55
N LEU A 150 -4.38 -9.56 1.46
CA LEU A 150 -3.89 -10.77 2.14
C LEU A 150 -2.94 -11.57 1.27
N THR A 151 -3.14 -11.53 -0.05
CA THR A 151 -2.24 -12.14 -1.03
C THR A 151 -0.97 -11.32 -1.24
N THR A 152 -1.02 -9.99 -1.12
CA THR A 152 0.17 -9.13 -1.25
C THR A 152 0.85 -8.80 0.08
N GLY A 153 0.11 -8.71 1.18
CA GLY A 153 0.50 -7.97 2.40
C GLY A 153 1.60 -8.55 3.30
N LEU A 154 2.18 -9.71 3.03
CA LEU A 154 3.29 -10.25 3.85
C LEU A 154 4.49 -10.72 3.04
N PHE A 155 4.32 -11.02 1.74
CA PHE A 155 5.42 -11.52 0.90
C PHE A 155 6.09 -10.41 0.05
N SER A 156 5.43 -9.26 -0.19
CA SER A 156 5.94 -8.23 -1.12
C SER A 156 6.95 -7.24 -0.53
N LEU A 157 6.96 -6.99 0.79
CA LEU A 157 7.84 -5.97 1.41
C LEU A 157 9.32 -6.31 1.37
N THR A 158 9.66 -7.59 1.58
CA THR A 158 11.03 -8.10 1.45
C THR A 158 11.58 -7.90 0.04
N GLU A 159 10.68 -7.81 -0.95
CA GLU A 159 11.04 -7.70 -2.36
C GLU A 159 11.09 -6.26 -2.82
N ILE A 160 10.27 -5.36 -2.26
CA ILE A 160 10.48 -3.91 -2.35
C ILE A 160 11.81 -3.53 -1.69
N TYR A 161 12.14 -4.12 -0.54
CA TYR A 161 13.44 -3.98 0.10
C TYR A 161 14.56 -4.49 -0.80
N ALA A 162 14.41 -5.67 -1.41
CA ALA A 162 15.37 -6.19 -2.36
C ALA A 162 15.49 -5.30 -3.61
N ILE A 163 14.41 -4.69 -4.10
CA ILE A 163 14.40 -3.77 -5.24
C ILE A 163 15.03 -2.41 -4.89
N LEU A 164 14.76 -1.87 -3.69
CA LEU A 164 15.38 -0.64 -3.19
C LEU A 164 16.87 -0.84 -2.91
N LEU A 165 17.27 -1.99 -2.37
CA LEU A 165 18.67 -2.40 -2.26
C LEU A 165 19.30 -2.58 -3.64
N LEU A 166 18.62 -3.28 -4.56
CA LEU A 166 19.03 -3.40 -5.96
C LEU A 166 19.21 -2.03 -6.59
N ASP A 167 18.38 -1.01 -6.32
CA ASP A 167 18.56 0.35 -6.85
C ASP A 167 19.82 1.04 -6.28
N SER A 168 20.11 0.83 -4.99
CA SER A 168 21.36 1.30 -4.34
C SER A 168 22.61 0.52 -4.80
N GLU A 169 22.46 -0.73 -5.21
CA GLU A 169 23.50 -1.61 -5.73
C GLU A 169 23.69 -1.50 -7.24
N LEU A 170 22.65 -1.11 -7.97
CA LEU A 170 22.59 -0.88 -9.42
C LEU A 170 22.63 0.61 -9.74
N SER A 171 23.28 1.42 -8.90
CA SER A 171 23.57 2.80 -9.27
C SER A 171 24.19 2.79 -10.68
N LEU A 172 23.76 3.71 -11.54
CA LEU A 172 24.25 3.77 -12.93
C LEU A 172 25.77 3.67 -12.98
N GLN A 173 26.47 4.29 -12.03
CA GLN A 173 27.92 4.18 -11.85
C GLN A 173 28.43 2.74 -11.73
N LYS A 174 27.81 1.88 -10.92
CA LYS A 174 28.21 0.47 -10.76
C LYS A 174 27.96 -0.32 -12.06
N ILE A 175 26.84 -0.08 -12.74
CA ILE A 175 26.56 -0.68 -14.06
C ILE A 175 27.61 -0.23 -15.09
N PHE A 176 27.90 1.07 -15.14
CA PHE A 176 28.87 1.66 -16.06
C PHE A 176 30.31 1.24 -15.73
N ALA A 177 30.65 1.06 -14.46
CA ALA A 177 31.92 0.49 -14.01
C ALA A 177 32.08 -0.98 -14.42
N GLN A 178 31.02 -1.79 -14.34
CA GLN A 178 31.02 -3.19 -14.80
C GLN A 178 31.25 -3.33 -16.31
N ILE A 179 30.88 -2.33 -17.11
CA ILE A 179 31.17 -2.28 -18.57
C ILE A 179 32.44 -1.47 -18.90
N GLY A 180 33.30 -1.21 -17.91
CA GLY A 180 34.60 -0.56 -18.09
C GLY A 180 34.56 0.94 -18.38
N LYS A 181 33.45 1.61 -18.07
CA LYS A 181 33.25 3.06 -18.30
C LYS A 181 32.84 3.77 -17.00
N PRO A 182 33.70 3.83 -15.98
CA PRO A 182 33.35 4.50 -14.72
C PRO A 182 32.92 5.96 -15.00
N ILE A 183 31.75 6.34 -14.49
CA ILE A 183 31.24 7.71 -14.59
C ILE A 183 31.74 8.48 -13.38
N LYS A 184 32.54 9.53 -13.61
CA LYS A 184 32.97 10.47 -12.58
C LYS A 184 31.76 11.22 -12.02
N THR A 185 31.72 11.39 -10.71
CA THR A 185 30.67 12.15 -10.03
C THR A 185 31.20 13.49 -9.54
N TYR A 186 30.32 14.47 -9.44
CA TYR A 186 30.70 15.83 -9.05
C TYR A 186 29.69 16.38 -8.04
N ARG A 187 30.15 17.23 -7.12
CA ARG A 187 29.33 18.04 -6.22
C ARG A 187 29.53 19.52 -6.51
N GLN A 188 28.52 20.33 -6.23
CA GLN A 188 28.66 21.79 -6.32
C GLN A 188 29.32 22.31 -5.04
N GLY A 189 30.42 23.06 -5.19
CA GLY A 189 31.12 23.77 -4.12
C GLY A 189 30.41 25.07 -3.74
N ASP A 190 30.89 25.72 -2.68
CA ASP A 190 30.30 26.93 -2.10
C ASP A 190 30.35 28.15 -3.05
N ASP A 191 31.28 28.14 -3.99
CA ASP A 191 31.46 29.13 -5.06
C ASP A 191 30.69 28.79 -6.34
N GLY A 192 29.99 27.64 -6.35
CA GLY A 192 29.26 27.13 -7.51
C GLY A 192 30.10 26.29 -8.47
N GLU A 193 31.40 26.07 -8.21
CA GLU A 193 32.24 25.19 -9.03
C GLU A 193 31.87 23.71 -8.84
N MET A 194 32.03 22.91 -9.89
CA MET A 194 31.80 21.47 -9.82
C MET A 194 33.08 20.74 -9.43
N ILE A 195 33.10 20.19 -8.21
CA ILE A 195 34.25 19.47 -7.65
C ILE A 195 34.03 17.97 -7.88
N GLU A 196 35.01 17.29 -8.49
CA GLU A 196 34.98 15.83 -8.64
C GLU A 196 34.97 15.16 -7.27
N ASN A 197 34.03 14.24 -7.05
CA ASN A 197 33.95 13.49 -5.81
C ASN A 197 35.14 12.53 -5.69
N THR A 198 35.72 12.45 -4.51
CA THR A 198 36.70 11.44 -4.17
C THR A 198 36.04 10.11 -3.82
N TRP A 199 36.83 9.04 -3.72
CA TRP A 199 36.35 7.75 -3.23
C TRP A 199 35.66 7.84 -1.85
N VAL A 200 36.16 8.72 -0.96
CA VAL A 200 35.55 8.94 0.36
C VAL A 200 34.18 9.61 0.24
N ASP A 201 34.06 10.62 -0.62
CA ASP A 201 32.78 11.30 -0.88
C ASP A 201 31.76 10.31 -1.47
N GLU A 202 32.18 9.43 -2.38
CA GLU A 202 31.34 8.39 -2.97
C GLU A 202 30.86 7.37 -1.91
N GLN A 203 31.73 6.96 -0.98
CA GLN A 203 31.34 6.09 0.13
C GLN A 203 30.36 6.76 1.09
N GLU A 204 30.55 8.05 1.38
CA GLU A 204 29.65 8.80 2.26
C GLU A 204 28.26 8.96 1.62
N ILE A 205 28.20 9.30 0.33
CA ILE A 205 26.95 9.38 -0.44
C ILE A 205 26.24 8.02 -0.44
N SER A 206 26.97 6.94 -0.74
CA SER A 206 26.42 5.58 -0.72
C SER A 206 25.87 5.19 0.65
N SER A 207 26.58 5.53 1.73
CA SER A 207 26.16 5.22 3.10
C SER A 207 24.91 6.01 3.50
N ARG A 208 24.83 7.29 3.12
CA ARG A 208 23.62 8.11 3.32
C ARG A 208 22.43 7.54 2.55
N GLN A 209 22.61 7.20 1.28
CA GLN A 209 21.54 6.62 0.45
C GLN A 209 21.02 5.30 1.05
N GLN A 210 21.93 4.45 1.52
CA GLN A 210 21.58 3.21 2.21
C GLN A 210 20.76 3.48 3.48
N HIS A 211 21.21 4.38 4.33
CA HIS A 211 20.51 4.73 5.57
C HIS A 211 19.09 5.29 5.30
N GLU A 212 18.94 6.13 4.29
CA GLU A 212 17.63 6.64 3.88
C GLU A 212 16.72 5.53 3.35
N CYS A 213 17.26 4.60 2.55
CA CYS A 213 16.53 3.42 2.08
C CYS A 213 16.06 2.56 3.25
N ASP A 214 16.94 2.26 4.21
CA ASP A 214 16.61 1.49 5.40
C ASP A 214 15.49 2.15 6.20
N THR A 215 15.57 3.47 6.38
CA THR A 215 14.56 4.28 7.07
C THR A 215 13.20 4.21 6.37
N ILE A 216 13.16 4.37 5.05
CA ILE A 216 11.93 4.24 4.25
C ILE A 216 11.32 2.85 4.41
N VAL A 217 12.14 1.80 4.33
CA VAL A 217 11.68 0.42 4.43
C VAL A 217 11.10 0.13 5.82
N ASP A 218 11.74 0.63 6.88
CA ASP A 218 11.25 0.46 8.24
C ASP A 218 9.90 1.15 8.46
N MET A 219 9.72 2.33 7.88
CA MET A 219 8.43 3.04 7.92
C MET A 219 7.35 2.29 7.12
N LEU A 220 7.67 1.80 5.92
CA LEU A 220 6.75 1.00 5.10
C LEU A 220 6.32 -0.28 5.82
N PHE A 221 7.28 -0.99 6.41
CA PHE A 221 7.02 -2.21 7.15
C PHE A 221 6.11 -1.97 8.35
N SER A 222 6.36 -0.90 9.11
CA SER A 222 5.55 -0.50 10.26
C SER A 222 4.12 -0.15 9.85
N ALA A 223 3.96 0.64 8.77
CA ALA A 223 2.66 1.02 8.25
C ALA A 223 1.84 -0.19 7.77
N GLN A 224 2.44 -1.04 6.95
CA GLN A 224 1.78 -2.23 6.43
C GLN A 224 1.38 -3.20 7.54
N ARG A 225 2.25 -3.40 8.54
CA ARG A 225 1.91 -4.23 9.68
C ARG A 225 0.72 -3.68 10.46
N ALA A 226 0.66 -2.36 10.68
CA ALA A 226 -0.47 -1.73 11.35
C ALA A 226 -1.78 -1.94 10.57
N VAL A 227 -1.74 -1.83 9.23
CA VAL A 227 -2.88 -2.12 8.35
C VAL A 227 -3.29 -3.60 8.45
N VAL A 228 -2.35 -4.54 8.39
CA VAL A 228 -2.64 -5.98 8.50
C VAL A 228 -3.26 -6.33 9.85
N GLU A 229 -2.74 -5.75 10.94
CA GLU A 229 -3.31 -5.92 12.27
C GLU A 229 -4.72 -5.34 12.35
N LEU A 230 -4.96 -4.18 11.75
CA LEU A 230 -6.29 -3.58 11.68
C LEU A 230 -7.29 -4.47 10.93
N VAL A 231 -6.93 -4.95 9.74
CA VAL A 231 -7.76 -5.88 8.94
C VAL A 231 -8.05 -7.15 9.73
N ARG A 232 -7.05 -7.71 10.43
CA ARG A 232 -7.22 -8.90 11.26
C ARG A 232 -8.22 -8.64 12.40
N ASP A 233 -8.20 -7.47 13.00
CA ASP A 233 -9.13 -7.12 14.09
C ASP A 233 -10.57 -6.99 13.56
N VAL A 234 -10.78 -6.38 12.39
CA VAL A 234 -12.09 -6.35 11.71
C VAL A 234 -12.63 -7.76 11.42
N LYS A 235 -11.76 -8.67 10.94
CA LYS A 235 -12.14 -10.07 10.69
C LYS A 235 -12.56 -10.84 11.95
N LYS A 236 -12.17 -10.39 13.14
CA LYS A 236 -12.57 -11.02 14.42
C LYS A 236 -13.89 -10.48 14.98
N LEU A 237 -14.42 -9.39 14.45
CA LEU A 237 -15.66 -8.79 14.95
C LEU A 237 -16.85 -9.73 14.79
N LYS A 238 -17.82 -9.62 15.68
CA LYS A 238 -19.09 -10.35 15.53
C LYS A 238 -20.03 -9.53 14.66
N VAL A 239 -20.48 -10.12 13.56
CA VAL A 239 -21.29 -9.47 12.52
C VAL A 239 -22.56 -8.83 13.11
N PHE A 240 -23.33 -9.59 13.88
CA PHE A 240 -24.61 -9.15 14.46
C PHE A 240 -24.45 -8.54 15.85
N THR A 241 -23.43 -7.71 16.03
CA THR A 241 -23.20 -6.98 17.29
C THR A 241 -22.72 -5.57 17.04
N ASN A 242 -22.94 -4.69 18.02
CA ASN A 242 -22.58 -3.29 17.89
C ASN A 242 -21.06 -3.05 17.79
N ASN A 243 -20.24 -3.92 18.39
CA ASN A 243 -18.78 -3.75 18.50
C ASN A 243 -18.34 -2.31 18.91
N LYS A 244 -19.15 -1.58 19.70
CA LYS A 244 -18.95 -0.16 20.02
C LYS A 244 -17.52 0.19 20.46
N PRO A 245 -16.86 -0.58 21.35
CA PRO A 245 -15.51 -0.25 21.78
C PRO A 245 -14.47 -0.24 20.65
N PHE A 246 -14.67 -1.07 19.62
CA PHE A 246 -13.81 -1.12 18.45
C PHE A 246 -14.08 0.10 17.54
N PHE A 247 -15.33 0.30 17.14
CA PHE A 247 -15.69 1.38 16.22
C PHE A 247 -15.49 2.77 16.82
N ALA A 248 -15.60 2.94 18.13
CA ALA A 248 -15.31 4.21 18.80
C ALA A 248 -13.83 4.62 18.67
N LYS A 249 -12.91 3.66 18.58
CA LYS A 249 -11.46 3.91 18.47
C LYS A 249 -10.92 3.83 17.04
N LEU A 250 -11.73 3.30 16.12
CA LEU A 250 -11.31 3.01 14.75
C LEU A 250 -10.89 4.28 13.99
N PRO A 251 -11.62 5.41 14.03
CA PRO A 251 -11.20 6.64 13.34
C PRO A 251 -9.81 7.12 13.75
N ASP A 252 -9.54 7.19 15.06
CA ASP A 252 -8.24 7.64 15.59
C ASP A 252 -7.11 6.67 15.22
N ARG A 253 -7.38 5.36 15.27
CA ARG A 253 -6.40 4.35 14.89
C ARG A 253 -6.04 4.44 13.40
N ILE A 254 -7.02 4.66 12.54
CA ILE A 254 -6.79 4.87 11.11
C ILE A 254 -6.01 6.16 10.88
N GLU A 255 -6.38 7.24 11.55
CA GLU A 255 -5.68 8.52 11.43
C GLU A 255 -4.22 8.40 11.86
N ALA A 256 -3.94 7.65 12.93
CA ALA A 256 -2.57 7.36 13.35
C ALA A 256 -1.78 6.61 12.25
N ILE A 257 -2.42 5.70 11.51
CA ILE A 257 -1.77 4.99 10.38
C ILE A 257 -1.51 5.97 9.22
N LEU A 258 -2.51 6.75 8.82
CA LEU A 258 -2.41 7.72 7.73
C LEU A 258 -1.36 8.81 8.01
N ASP A 259 -1.20 9.20 9.27
CA ASP A 259 -0.21 10.20 9.72
C ASP A 259 1.14 9.59 10.13
N LEU A 260 1.34 8.29 9.92
CA LEU A 260 2.55 7.58 10.36
C LEU A 260 2.87 7.79 11.85
N ARG A 261 1.86 8.02 12.70
CA ARG A 261 1.96 8.05 14.17
C ARG A 261 1.97 6.61 14.72
N ILE A 262 2.79 5.75 14.13
CA ILE A 262 2.91 4.34 14.45
C ILE A 262 4.18 4.16 15.28
N VAL A 263 4.08 3.52 16.45
CA VAL A 263 5.22 3.36 17.36
C VAL A 263 6.22 2.35 16.77
N MET A 264 7.34 2.84 16.21
CA MET A 264 8.38 1.98 15.61
C MET A 264 8.96 0.95 16.61
N ASN A 265 8.94 1.25 17.91
CA ASN A 265 9.47 0.38 18.96
C ASN A 265 8.61 -0.86 19.29
N GLN A 266 7.38 -0.95 18.77
CA GLN A 266 6.54 -2.14 19.02
C GLN A 266 6.79 -3.27 18.02
N TYR A 267 7.56 -3.01 16.95
CA TYR A 267 7.66 -3.91 15.80
C TYR A 267 9.08 -4.00 15.22
N PRO A 268 10.09 -4.46 16.00
CA PRO A 268 11.43 -4.66 15.47
C PRO A 268 11.43 -5.67 14.32
N ARG A 269 12.25 -5.45 13.29
CA ARG A 269 12.59 -6.48 12.29
C ARG A 269 13.11 -7.71 13.04
N LYS A 270 12.36 -8.82 13.04
CA LYS A 270 12.91 -10.11 13.46
C LYS A 270 13.86 -10.59 12.37
N GLY A 271 15.14 -10.31 12.56
CA GLY A 271 16.21 -10.85 11.73
C GLY A 271 16.86 -9.79 10.84
N GLY A 272 17.79 -9.04 11.42
CA GLY A 272 18.93 -8.47 10.71
C GLY A 272 20.18 -8.98 11.37
N ARG A 273 20.85 -9.97 10.78
CA ARG A 273 22.30 -10.10 10.92
C ARG A 273 22.89 -9.68 9.58
N LEU A 274 23.80 -8.71 9.72
CA LEU A 274 24.80 -8.16 8.81
C LEU A 274 25.07 -8.99 7.56
#